data_AF-A0A832VPX0-F1
#
_entry.id   AF-A0A832VPX0-F1
#
_cell.length_a   1.000
_cell.length_b   1.000
_cell.length_c   1.000
_cell.angle_alpha   90.00
_cell.angle_beta   90.00
_cell.angle_gamma   90.00
#
_symmetry.space_group_name_H-M   'P 1'
#
loop_
_entity.id
_entity.type
_entity.pdbx_description
1 polymer ?
#
loop_
_entity_poly.entity_id
_entity_poly.type
_entity_poly.pdbx_seq_one_letter_code
_entity_poly.pdbx_strand_id
1 'polypeptide(L)'
;MKSFLFIGIILLAGLMAGVTLGLVNLLLVEPLIDSATNIENQNLINSGKSSDSPSFWANYYSYRAWQKGGEILAGAILGISYGSLFGIVFAVSKNTLPGNNIIKKSLVLGLVFWLVLYAVPFTKYPANPPSVGQSSTIEFRQDVYL
;
A
#
# COMPACT_ATOMS: atom_id res chain seq x y z
N MET A 1 -8.03 30.83 -2.88
CA MET A 1 -6.97 30.24 -2.03
C MET A 1 -5.63 30.48 -2.71
N LYS A 2 -4.58 30.91 -2.00
CA LYS A 2 -3.25 31.06 -2.61
C LYS A 2 -2.74 29.66 -3.01
N SER A 3 -2.14 29.50 -4.20
CA SER A 3 -1.73 28.19 -4.73
C SER A 3 -0.81 27.41 -3.77
N PHE A 4 0.08 28.11 -3.07
CA PHE A 4 0.95 27.52 -2.04
C PHE A 4 0.17 26.89 -0.88
N LEU A 5 -0.91 27.53 -0.42
CA LEU A 5 -1.72 27.01 0.67
C LEU A 5 -2.50 25.75 0.24
N PHE A 6 -2.95 25.71 -1.02
CA PHE A 6 -3.57 24.51 -1.59
C PHE A 6 -2.61 23.33 -1.65
N ILE A 7 -1.41 23.55 -2.17
CA ILE A 7 -0.36 22.53 -2.26
C ILE A 7 -0.01 22.01 -0.86
N GLY A 8 0.23 22.92 0.10
CA GLY A 8 0.55 22.52 1.48
C GLY A 8 -0.53 21.65 2.15
N ILE A 9 -1.81 22.02 1.98
CA ILE A 9 -2.93 21.24 2.52
C ILE A 9 -2.99 19.84 1.89
N ILE A 10 -2.81 19.75 0.57
CA ILE A 10 -2.86 18.46 -0.13
C ILE A 10 -1.72 17.54 0.30
N LEU A 11 -0.49 18.06 0.38
CA LEU A 11 0.67 17.28 0.80
C LEU A 11 0.49 16.79 2.24
N LEU A 12 0.00 17.65 3.14
CA LEU A 12 -0.25 17.27 4.52
C LEU A 12 -1.39 16.25 4.64
N ALA A 13 -2.48 16.42 3.90
CA ALA A 13 -3.58 15.46 3.89
C ALA A 13 -3.13 14.09 3.36
N GLY A 14 -2.32 14.09 2.29
CA GLY A 14 -1.70 12.89 1.74
C GLY A 14 -0.79 12.20 2.75
N LEU A 15 0.10 12.96 3.40
CA LEU A 15 0.97 12.46 4.47
C LEU A 15 0.15 11.80 5.61
N MET A 16 -0.89 12.49 6.10
CA MET A 16 -1.74 11.95 7.17
C MET A 16 -2.45 10.67 6.73
N ALA A 17 -2.97 10.62 5.51
CA ALA A 17 -3.61 9.42 4.97
C ALA A 17 -2.60 8.25 4.85
N GLY A 18 -1.39 8.54 4.37
CA GLY A 18 -0.31 7.58 4.23
C GLY A 18 0.20 7.01 5.55
N VAL A 19 0.40 7.88 6.55
CA VAL A 19 0.74 7.45 7.93
C VAL A 19 -0.39 6.62 8.53
N THR A 20 -1.65 7.01 8.32
CA THR A 20 -2.81 6.23 8.78
C THR A 20 -2.80 4.84 8.16
N LEU A 21 -2.54 4.73 6.85
CA LEU A 21 -2.41 3.45 6.16
C LEU A 21 -1.29 2.59 6.76
N GLY A 22 -0.09 3.17 6.93
CA GLY A 22 1.04 2.45 7.51
C GLY A 22 0.77 1.96 8.93
N LEU A 23 0.11 2.77 9.77
CA LEU A 23 -0.29 2.38 11.13
C LEU A 23 -1.34 1.27 11.12
N VAL A 24 -2.35 1.38 10.26
CA VAL A 24 -3.39 0.34 10.13
C VAL A 24 -2.77 -0.98 9.71
N ASN A 25 -1.85 -0.98 8.74
CA ASN A 25 -1.18 -2.21 8.34
C ASN A 25 -0.30 -2.77 9.47
N LEU A 26 0.51 -1.94 10.10
CA LEU A 26 1.42 -2.39 11.16
C LEU A 26 0.66 -3.00 12.36
N LEU A 27 -0.52 -2.44 12.68
CA LEU A 27 -1.31 -2.88 13.83
C LEU A 27 -2.26 -4.03 13.53
N LEU A 28 -2.83 -4.08 12.33
CA LEU A 28 -3.91 -5.03 12.00
C LEU A 28 -3.49 -6.10 10.98
N VAL A 29 -2.63 -5.74 10.02
CA VAL A 29 -2.27 -6.62 8.89
C VAL A 29 -1.01 -7.41 9.20
N GLU A 30 0.02 -6.76 9.73
CA GLU A 30 1.31 -7.39 10.05
C GLU A 30 1.20 -8.59 11.02
N PRO A 31 0.36 -8.58 12.07
CA PRO A 31 0.15 -9.77 12.91
C PRO A 31 -0.46 -10.95 12.14
N LEU A 32 -1.32 -10.68 11.17
CA LEU A 32 -1.92 -11.71 10.31
C LEU A 32 -0.88 -12.27 9.34
N ILE A 33 -0.05 -11.40 8.75
CA ILE A 33 1.07 -11.79 7.89
C ILE A 33 2.06 -12.65 8.67
N ASP A 34 2.48 -12.24 9.87
CA ASP A 34 3.39 -13.01 10.72
C ASP A 34 2.87 -14.41 11.01
N SER A 35 1.57 -14.51 11.32
CA SER A 35 0.92 -15.79 11.62
C SER A 35 0.93 -16.69 10.38
N ALA A 36 0.58 -16.13 9.21
CA ALA A 36 0.57 -16.86 7.95
C ALA A 36 1.98 -17.34 7.55
N THR A 37 2.99 -16.46 7.59
CA THR A 37 4.37 -16.80 7.23
C THR A 37 4.99 -17.79 8.22
N ASN A 38 4.64 -17.72 9.51
CA ASN A 38 5.11 -18.70 10.48
C ASN A 38 4.55 -20.12 10.17
N ILE A 39 3.25 -20.23 9.89
CA ILE A 39 2.63 -21.51 9.48
C ILE A 39 3.31 -22.06 8.21
N GLU A 40 3.58 -21.19 7.25
CA GLU A 40 4.22 -21.59 6.00
C GLU A 40 5.67 -22.05 6.18
N ASN A 41 6.47 -21.33 6.98
CA ASN A 41 7.83 -21.74 7.33
C ASN A 41 7.83 -23.12 8.01
N GLN A 42 6.88 -23.37 8.92
CA GLN A 42 6.72 -24.69 9.55
C GLN A 42 6.37 -25.78 8.53
N ASN A 43 5.50 -25.49 7.56
CA ASN A 43 5.19 -26.44 6.48
C ASN A 43 6.40 -26.72 5.58
N LEU A 44 7.23 -25.72 5.31
CA LEU A 44 8.48 -25.89 4.55
C LEU A 44 9.50 -26.75 5.30
N ILE A 45 9.62 -26.55 6.62
CA ILE A 45 10.46 -27.37 7.50
C ILE A 45 9.97 -28.82 7.51
N ASN A 46 8.67 -29.04 7.76
CA ASN A 46 8.07 -30.38 7.83
C ASN A 46 8.16 -31.14 6.51
N SER A 47 8.12 -30.43 5.37
CA SER A 47 8.28 -31.01 4.04
C SER A 47 9.74 -31.21 3.61
N GLY A 48 10.71 -30.86 4.46
CA GLY A 48 12.15 -30.98 4.18
C GLY A 48 12.67 -29.96 3.15
N LYS A 49 11.87 -28.94 2.81
CA LYS A 49 12.24 -27.87 1.87
C LYS A 49 12.99 -26.71 2.54
N SER A 50 13.07 -26.70 3.88
CA SER A 50 13.80 -25.71 4.66
C SER A 50 14.34 -26.33 5.94
N SER A 51 15.40 -25.75 6.50
CA SER A 51 16.03 -26.24 7.74
C SER A 51 15.42 -25.58 8.98
N ASP A 52 15.04 -26.37 9.97
CA ASP A 52 14.75 -25.85 11.31
C ASP A 52 16.06 -25.58 12.04
N SER A 53 16.57 -24.35 11.93
CA SER A 53 17.83 -23.97 12.53
C SER A 53 17.74 -22.58 13.19
N PRO A 54 18.51 -22.32 14.26
CA PRO A 54 18.55 -21.00 14.88
C PRO A 54 18.95 -19.88 13.89
N SER A 55 19.83 -20.18 12.93
CA SER A 55 20.25 -19.22 11.91
C SER A 55 19.14 -18.87 10.92
N PHE A 56 18.32 -19.86 10.52
CA PHE A 56 17.14 -19.62 9.68
C PHE A 56 16.18 -18.63 10.35
N TRP A 57 15.81 -18.89 11.60
CA TRP A 57 14.88 -18.04 12.35
C TRP A 57 15.45 -16.65 12.62
N ALA A 58 16.75 -16.53 12.94
CA ALA A 58 17.40 -15.23 13.11
C ALA A 58 17.36 -14.38 11.82
N ASN A 59 17.60 -15.00 10.66
CA ASN A 59 17.50 -14.32 9.36
C ASN A 59 16.05 -13.92 9.06
N TYR A 60 15.09 -14.82 9.30
CA TYR A 60 13.67 -14.53 9.12
C TYR A 60 13.21 -13.34 9.96
N TYR A 61 13.48 -13.35 11.27
CA TYR A 61 13.04 -12.26 12.16
C TYR A 61 13.73 -10.93 11.87
N SER A 62 15.02 -10.94 11.53
CA SER A 62 15.74 -9.71 11.16
C SER A 62 15.16 -9.09 9.88
N TYR A 63 14.84 -9.92 8.87
CA TYR A 63 14.18 -9.45 7.66
C TYR A 63 12.78 -8.89 7.92
N ARG A 64 11.97 -9.59 8.73
CA ARG A 64 10.62 -9.12 9.11
C ARG A 64 10.66 -7.82 9.90
N ALA A 65 11.64 -7.63 10.79
CA ALA A 65 11.83 -6.39 11.52
C ALA A 65 12.15 -5.22 10.57
N TRP A 66 12.99 -5.43 9.57
CA TRP A 66 13.28 -4.43 8.54
C TRP A 66 12.04 -4.05 7.71
N GLN A 67 11.27 -5.04 7.25
CA GLN A 67 10.05 -4.81 6.47
C GLN A 67 9.03 -3.95 7.23
N LYS A 68 8.77 -4.28 8.49
CA LYS A 68 7.85 -3.52 9.35
C LYS A 68 8.37 -2.13 9.72
N GLY A 69 9.67 -2.03 9.99
CA GLY A 69 10.29 -0.78 10.41
C GLY A 69 10.16 0.35 9.37
N GLY A 70 10.14 0.00 8.08
CA GLY A 70 9.98 0.94 6.98
C GLY A 70 8.52 1.30 6.65
N GLU A 71 7.53 0.64 7.24
CA GLU A 71 6.15 0.64 6.75
C GLU A 71 5.46 2.00 6.87
N ILE A 72 5.61 2.68 8.02
CA ILE A 72 5.03 4.02 8.23
C ILE A 72 5.65 5.04 7.25
N LEU A 73 6.98 4.96 7.03
CA LEU A 73 7.67 5.85 6.10
C LEU A 73 7.23 5.58 4.65
N ALA A 74 7.13 4.31 4.26
CA ALA A 74 6.63 3.92 2.95
C ALA A 74 5.19 4.40 2.74
N GLY A 75 4.32 4.22 3.74
CA GLY A 75 2.96 4.74 3.75
C GLY A 75 2.91 6.25 3.59
N ALA A 76 3.73 6.99 4.33
CA ALA A 76 3.84 8.45 4.24
C ALA A 76 4.23 8.93 2.84
N ILE A 77 5.24 8.31 2.23
CA ILE A 77 5.70 8.62 0.87
C ILE A 77 4.57 8.35 -0.13
N LEU A 78 3.93 7.18 -0.04
CA LEU A 78 2.82 6.80 -0.91
C LEU A 78 1.64 7.77 -0.78
N GLY A 79 1.28 8.13 0.45
CA GLY A 79 0.21 9.08 0.75
C GLY A 79 0.48 10.47 0.18
N ILE A 80 1.72 10.98 0.29
CA ILE A 80 2.12 12.24 -0.34
C ILE A 80 1.99 12.16 -1.87
N SER A 81 2.44 11.06 -2.49
CA SER A 81 2.34 10.85 -3.94
C SER A 81 0.89 10.84 -4.42
N TYR A 82 0.01 10.07 -3.77
CA TYR A 82 -1.41 10.03 -4.11
C TYR A 82 -2.14 11.34 -3.80
N GLY A 83 -1.82 11.99 -2.69
CA GLY A 83 -2.34 13.32 -2.37
C GLY A 83 -1.97 14.32 -3.47
N SER A 84 -0.70 14.36 -3.88
CA SER A 84 -0.21 15.24 -4.95
C SER A 84 -0.94 15.00 -6.27
N LEU A 85 -1.05 13.74 -6.68
CA LEU A 85 -1.76 13.37 -7.90
C LEU A 85 -3.24 13.78 -7.84
N PHE A 86 -3.92 13.49 -6.73
CA PHE A 86 -5.30 13.91 -6.49
C PHE A 86 -5.44 15.43 -6.60
N GLY A 87 -4.55 16.18 -5.96
CA GLY A 87 -4.55 17.64 -5.97
C GLY A 87 -4.39 18.24 -7.37
N ILE A 88 -3.45 17.71 -8.16
CA ILE A 88 -3.22 18.13 -9.55
C ILE A 88 -4.47 17.85 -10.40
N VAL A 89 -4.98 16.61 -10.35
CA VAL A 89 -6.15 16.21 -11.14
C VAL A 89 -7.36 17.03 -10.72
N PHE A 90 -7.58 17.24 -9.41
CA PHE A 90 -8.67 18.06 -8.91
C PHE A 90 -8.56 19.52 -9.40
N ALA A 91 -7.37 20.13 -9.35
CA ALA A 91 -7.17 21.51 -9.77
C ALA A 91 -7.52 21.73 -11.26
N VAL A 92 -7.17 20.76 -12.12
CA VAL A 92 -7.42 20.82 -13.57
C VAL A 92 -8.86 20.43 -13.93
N SER A 93 -9.47 19.46 -13.22
CA SER A 93 -10.78 18.90 -13.55
C SER A 93 -11.96 19.48 -12.74
N LYS A 94 -11.72 20.36 -11.75
CA LYS A 94 -12.79 20.88 -10.86
C LYS A 94 -13.98 21.49 -11.59
N ASN A 95 -13.81 22.01 -12.81
CA ASN A 95 -14.89 22.63 -13.57
C ASN A 95 -15.73 21.62 -14.37
N THR A 96 -15.18 20.43 -14.65
CA THR A 96 -15.85 19.36 -15.40
C THR A 96 -16.39 18.24 -14.51
N LEU A 97 -15.87 18.09 -13.29
CA LEU A 97 -16.36 17.11 -12.33
C LEU A 97 -17.83 17.34 -11.96
N PRO A 98 -18.65 16.28 -11.89
CA PRO A 98 -20.06 16.40 -11.51
C PRO A 98 -20.20 16.79 -10.04
N GLY A 99 -21.23 17.58 -9.75
CA GLY A 99 -21.59 18.00 -8.39
C GLY A 99 -21.63 19.51 -8.21
N ASN A 100 -22.40 19.93 -7.19
CA ASN A 100 -22.75 21.34 -7.00
C ASN A 100 -21.82 22.07 -6.02
N ASN A 101 -20.90 21.36 -5.37
CA ASN A 101 -19.94 21.94 -4.45
C ASN A 101 -18.60 21.19 -4.48
N ILE A 102 -17.57 21.81 -3.89
CA ILE A 102 -16.20 21.28 -3.85
C ILE A 102 -16.12 19.90 -3.20
N ILE A 103 -16.89 19.65 -2.14
CA ILE A 103 -16.88 18.39 -1.39
C ILE A 103 -17.36 17.23 -2.27
N LYS A 104 -18.53 17.40 -2.92
CA LYS A 104 -19.09 16.38 -3.82
C LYS A 104 -18.14 16.06 -4.97
N LYS A 105 -17.53 17.10 -5.58
CA LYS A 105 -16.54 16.92 -6.64
C LYS A 105 -15.32 16.13 -6.16
N SER A 106 -14.81 16.46 -4.97
CA SER A 106 -13.68 15.74 -4.36
C SER A 106 -14.02 14.28 -4.05
N LEU A 107 -15.23 13.99 -3.55
CA LEU A 107 -15.68 12.62 -3.28
C LEU A 107 -15.81 11.79 -4.56
N VAL A 108 -16.39 12.37 -5.61
CA VAL A 108 -16.48 11.70 -6.92
C VAL A 108 -15.08 11.38 -7.45
N LEU A 109 -14.17 12.36 -7.43
CA LEU A 109 -12.80 12.13 -7.87
C LEU A 109 -12.10 11.07 -7.01
N GLY A 110 -12.32 11.10 -5.70
CA GLY A 110 -11.76 10.12 -4.77
C GLY A 110 -12.25 8.70 -5.06
N LEU A 111 -13.53 8.53 -5.36
CA LEU A 111 -14.10 7.25 -5.77
C LEU A 111 -13.48 6.75 -7.09
N VAL A 112 -13.32 7.63 -8.08
CA VAL A 112 -12.66 7.29 -9.35
C VAL A 112 -11.21 6.85 -9.10
N PHE A 113 -10.47 7.58 -8.28
CA PHE A 113 -9.09 7.21 -7.90
C PHE A 113 -9.05 5.85 -7.23
N TRP A 114 -9.93 5.60 -6.26
CA TRP A 114 -10.00 4.30 -5.58
C TRP A 114 -10.34 3.16 -6.54
N LEU A 115 -11.27 3.38 -7.48
CA LEU A 115 -11.62 2.37 -8.49
C LEU A 115 -10.42 2.06 -9.40
N VAL A 116 -9.76 3.09 -9.93
CA VAL A 116 -8.69 2.94 -10.93
C VAL A 116 -7.39 2.44 -10.30
N LEU A 117 -7.00 2.99 -9.15
CA LEU A 117 -5.72 2.71 -8.52
C LEU A 117 -5.75 1.47 -7.61
N TYR A 118 -6.93 1.02 -7.17
CA TYR A 118 -7.03 -0.08 -6.23
C TYR A 118 -8.04 -1.15 -6.65
N ALA A 119 -9.33 -0.80 -6.79
CA ALA A 119 -10.36 -1.83 -6.94
C ALA A 119 -10.22 -2.64 -8.24
N VAL A 120 -9.95 -1.98 -9.36
CA VAL A 120 -9.75 -2.64 -10.66
C VAL A 120 -8.47 -3.48 -10.68
N PRO A 121 -7.28 -2.97 -10.30
CA PRO A 121 -6.07 -3.77 -10.19
C PRO A 121 -6.23 -4.96 -9.25
N PHE A 122 -6.81 -4.76 -8.06
CA PHE A 122 -7.04 -5.83 -7.08
C PHE A 122 -7.95 -6.93 -7.60
N THR A 123 -9.03 -6.56 -8.32
CA THR A 123 -9.95 -7.53 -8.91
C THR A 123 -9.28 -8.33 -10.03
N LYS A 124 -8.42 -7.67 -10.82
CA LYS A 124 -7.71 -8.31 -11.93
C LYS A 124 -6.54 -9.17 -11.47
N TYR A 125 -5.81 -8.71 -10.46
CA TYR A 125 -4.59 -9.29 -9.92
C TYR A 125 -4.67 -9.29 -8.38
N PRO A 126 -5.44 -10.22 -7.79
CA PRO A 126 -5.56 -10.28 -6.33
C PRO A 126 -4.22 -10.57 -5.67
N ALA A 127 -4.07 -10.11 -4.44
CA ALA A 127 -2.89 -10.37 -3.63
C ALA A 127 -2.68 -11.88 -3.45
N ASN A 128 -1.46 -12.36 -3.71
CA ASN A 128 -1.08 -13.73 -3.42
C ASN A 128 -0.79 -13.86 -1.91
N PRO A 129 -1.01 -15.03 -1.30
CA PRO A 129 -0.50 -15.30 0.03
C PRO A 129 1.04 -15.17 0.06
N PRO A 130 1.64 -14.94 1.25
CA PRO A 130 3.09 -14.82 1.40
C PRO A 130 3.84 -15.98 0.72
N SER A 131 4.99 -15.72 0.11
CA SER A 131 5.86 -16.67 -0.63
C SER A 131 5.26 -17.52 -1.77
N VAL A 132 3.94 -17.49 -2.02
CA VAL A 132 3.29 -18.23 -3.12
C VAL A 132 3.58 -17.61 -4.50
N GLY A 133 4.22 -16.45 -4.55
CA GLY A 133 4.64 -15.80 -5.79
C GLY A 133 5.85 -16.49 -6.46
N GLN A 134 5.79 -16.66 -7.77
CA GLN A 134 6.97 -17.05 -8.55
C GLN A 134 7.91 -15.84 -8.70
N SER A 135 9.13 -15.97 -8.20
CA SER A 135 10.14 -14.89 -8.20
C SER A 135 10.40 -14.31 -9.59
N SER A 136 10.40 -15.16 -10.63
CA SER A 136 10.57 -14.76 -12.04
C SER A 136 9.47 -13.85 -12.58
N THR A 137 8.32 -13.75 -11.90
CA THR A 137 7.16 -12.97 -12.35
C THR A 137 6.88 -11.76 -11.46
N ILE A 138 7.65 -11.55 -10.38
CA ILE A 138 7.39 -10.47 -9.41
C ILE A 138 7.43 -9.10 -10.10
N GLU A 139 8.47 -8.83 -10.89
CA GLU A 139 8.61 -7.54 -11.60
C GLU A 139 7.45 -7.31 -12.56
N PHE A 140 7.17 -8.29 -13.43
CA PHE A 140 6.03 -8.19 -14.37
C PHE A 140 4.70 -7.96 -13.65
N ARG A 141 4.45 -8.67 -12.54
CA ARG A 141 3.22 -8.51 -11.76
C ARG A 141 3.13 -7.14 -11.08
N GLN A 142 4.27 -6.58 -10.67
CA GLN A 142 4.34 -5.24 -10.10
C GLN A 142 4.08 -4.18 -11.18
N ASP A 143 4.64 -4.37 -12.38
CA ASP A 143 4.46 -3.47 -13.52
C ASP A 143 3.02 -3.45 -14.06
N VAL A 144 2.32 -4.59 -14.07
CA VAL A 144 0.90 -4.61 -14.50
C VAL A 144 -0.08 -4.17 -13.41
N TYR A 145 0.39 -4.00 -12.17
CA TYR A 145 -0.42 -3.54 -11.05
C TYR A 145 -0.38 -2.01 -10.88
N LEU A 146 0.70 -1.36 -11.33
CA LEU A 146 0.94 0.10 -11.25
C LEU A 146 0.79 0.78 -12.62
#